data_AF-A0A3D3JJ48-F1
#
_entry.id   AF-A0A3D3JJ48-F1
#
_cell.length_a   1.000
_cell.length_b   1.000
_cell.length_c   1.000
_cell.angle_alpha   90.00
_cell.angle_beta   90.00
_cell.angle_gamma   90.00
#
_symmetry.space_group_name_H-M   'P 1'
#
loop_
_entity.id
_entity.type
_entity.pdbx_description
1 polymer ?
#
loop_
_entity_poly.entity_id
_entity_poly.type
_entity_poly.pdbx_seq_one_letter_code
_entity_poly.pdbx_strand_id
1 'polypeptide(L)'
;ARVFTGWIDDDTMLKARFVQKEHDSGTKTLSHRFANRTITGGTTESEARLEVESAMNIIFDQETTARAIVRRLYRWFVDYVITDETESTVIIPLAQTLRERNYHVEPVLRELLTSQHFFDERLRGCMITTPFDHVLGLVRLFRPADLFPPDSRHTHWAYRTLRRSMATMGFDVFNPPNVAGLQAYHQAPAFHQMWVNSDTLQKRVKFSNDLISDGYMLDEAYEPSRIDVFAVTSWLTEPRNPHAVVVDVVAQLLTIELDEAQITALTALLSADGNTETWSRNWDAWLAEPNTETTRAPIELRLRALLKAVTSMAEYHVC
;
A
#
# COMPACT_ATOMS: atom_id res chain seq x y z
N ALA A 1 18.08 -6.50 -29.29
CA ALA A 1 18.77 -5.59 -28.35
C ALA A 1 20.02 -4.90 -28.92
N ARG A 2 20.20 -4.82 -30.26
CA ARG A 2 21.46 -4.31 -30.88
C ARG A 2 21.77 -2.84 -30.55
N VAL A 3 20.74 -2.00 -30.41
CA VAL A 3 20.88 -0.56 -30.09
C VAL A 3 21.55 -0.29 -28.74
N PHE A 4 21.36 -1.15 -27.75
CA PHE A 4 21.85 -0.94 -26.38
C PHE A 4 23.22 -1.59 -26.12
N THR A 5 23.86 -2.15 -27.14
CA THR A 5 25.16 -2.83 -27.00
C THR A 5 26.28 -1.82 -26.74
N GLY A 6 27.36 -2.26 -26.09
CA GLY A 6 28.50 -1.41 -25.73
C GLY A 6 28.28 -0.54 -24.49
N TRP A 7 27.11 -0.53 -23.87
CA TRP A 7 26.87 0.14 -22.59
C TRP A 7 26.99 -0.85 -21.44
N ILE A 8 27.81 -0.50 -20.44
CA ILE A 8 28.00 -1.30 -19.22
C ILE A 8 27.98 -0.40 -17.99
N ASP A 9 27.62 -0.97 -16.85
CA ASP A 9 27.60 -0.26 -15.58
C ASP A 9 29.03 -0.04 -15.05
N ASP A 10 29.29 1.18 -14.59
CA ASP A 10 30.46 1.52 -13.77
C ASP A 10 29.98 1.69 -12.33
N ASP A 11 30.04 0.59 -11.57
CA ASP A 11 29.58 0.53 -10.17
C ASP A 11 30.33 1.49 -9.25
N THR A 12 31.56 1.90 -9.61
CA THR A 12 32.36 2.81 -8.79
C THR A 12 31.91 4.25 -8.98
N MET A 13 31.61 4.64 -10.21
CA MET A 13 31.21 6.00 -10.58
C MET A 13 29.68 6.19 -10.62
N LEU A 14 28.92 5.11 -10.44
CA LEU A 14 27.45 5.07 -10.55
C LEU A 14 26.95 5.68 -11.87
N LYS A 15 27.60 5.32 -12.98
CA LYS A 15 27.28 5.83 -14.32
C LYS A 15 27.38 4.74 -15.38
N ALA A 16 26.73 4.96 -16.51
CA ALA A 16 26.95 4.14 -17.70
C ALA A 16 28.32 4.47 -18.32
N ARG A 17 29.06 3.43 -18.71
CA ARG A 17 30.32 3.52 -19.46
C ARG A 17 30.16 2.86 -20.81
N PHE A 18 30.68 3.52 -21.86
CA PHE A 18 30.67 2.98 -23.20
C PHE A 18 31.95 2.22 -23.55
N VAL A 19 31.79 1.07 -24.19
CA VAL A 19 32.86 0.19 -24.68
C VAL A 19 32.63 -0.06 -26.16
N GLN A 20 33.33 0.70 -26.99
CA GLN A 20 33.17 0.70 -28.44
C GLN A 20 33.33 -0.69 -29.07
N LYS A 21 34.28 -1.50 -28.59
CA LYS A 21 34.52 -2.88 -29.09
C LYS A 21 33.36 -3.86 -28.84
N GLU A 22 32.46 -3.52 -27.92
CA GLU A 22 31.28 -4.31 -27.56
C GLU A 22 29.99 -3.71 -28.16
N HIS A 23 30.11 -2.62 -28.93
CA HIS A 23 29.00 -2.00 -29.63
C HIS A 23 28.85 -2.57 -31.04
N ASP A 24 27.61 -2.94 -31.38
CA ASP A 24 27.24 -3.29 -32.74
C ASP A 24 27.09 -2.02 -33.56
N SER A 25 28.05 -1.68 -34.43
CA SER A 25 28.02 -0.47 -35.26
C SER A 25 27.18 -0.60 -36.54
N GLY A 26 26.54 -1.74 -36.78
CA GLY A 26 25.70 -1.93 -37.97
C GLY A 26 24.36 -1.20 -37.86
N THR A 27 23.71 -0.93 -38.99
CA THR A 27 22.34 -0.41 -39.01
C THR A 27 21.38 -1.37 -38.30
N LYS A 28 20.52 -0.82 -37.45
CA LYS A 28 19.52 -1.56 -36.66
C LYS A 28 18.13 -1.33 -37.22
N THR A 29 17.49 -2.38 -37.70
CA THR A 29 16.08 -2.37 -38.11
C THR A 29 15.22 -2.85 -36.94
N LEU A 30 14.27 -2.02 -36.51
CA LEU A 30 13.31 -2.39 -35.47
C LEU A 30 12.23 -3.32 -36.04
N SER A 31 11.45 -3.96 -35.16
CA SER A 31 10.39 -4.87 -35.59
C SER A 31 9.25 -4.16 -36.34
N HIS A 32 8.38 -4.93 -37.00
CA HIS A 32 7.19 -4.41 -37.69
C HIS A 32 6.26 -3.57 -36.79
N ARG A 33 6.28 -3.79 -35.45
CA ARG A 33 5.52 -2.98 -34.48
C ARG A 33 5.98 -1.53 -34.41
N PHE A 34 7.20 -1.24 -34.86
CA PHE A 34 7.77 0.10 -34.99
C PHE A 34 7.89 0.51 -36.46
N ALA A 35 7.00 -0.02 -37.33
CA ALA A 35 7.00 0.20 -38.77
C ALA A 35 8.33 -0.11 -39.47
N ASN A 36 9.10 -1.07 -38.93
CA ASN A 36 10.45 -1.40 -39.41
C ASN A 36 11.41 -0.20 -39.50
N ARG A 37 11.23 0.84 -38.65
CA ARG A 37 12.13 1.99 -38.59
C ARG A 37 13.58 1.54 -38.38
N THR A 38 14.50 2.22 -39.06
CA THR A 38 15.93 1.95 -39.01
C THR A 38 16.67 3.02 -38.24
N ILE A 39 17.66 2.61 -37.45
CA ILE A 39 18.60 3.49 -36.74
C ILE A 39 19.99 3.19 -37.31
N THR A 40 20.65 4.21 -37.84
CA THR A 40 22.02 4.11 -38.35
C THR A 40 22.97 3.84 -37.20
N GLY A 41 23.88 2.88 -37.37
CA GLY A 41 24.85 2.56 -36.35
C GLY A 41 26.00 3.57 -36.27
N GLY A 42 26.35 3.95 -35.06
CA GLY A 42 27.45 4.81 -34.70
C GLY A 42 28.73 4.03 -34.42
N THR A 43 29.84 4.76 -34.43
CA THR A 43 31.16 4.22 -34.09
C THR A 43 31.76 4.90 -32.87
N THR A 44 31.20 6.02 -32.42
CA THR A 44 31.65 6.76 -31.23
C THR A 44 30.64 6.66 -30.09
N GLU A 45 31.05 6.98 -28.86
CA GLU A 45 30.13 7.05 -27.71
C GLU A 45 28.97 8.00 -27.96
N SER A 46 29.25 9.18 -28.52
CA SER A 46 28.23 10.19 -28.81
C SER A 46 27.19 9.68 -29.81
N GLU A 47 27.62 8.98 -30.86
CA GLU A 47 26.69 8.41 -31.84
C GLU A 47 25.89 7.25 -31.24
N ALA A 48 26.53 6.35 -30.47
CA ALA A 48 25.83 5.28 -29.78
C ALA A 48 24.78 5.80 -28.78
N ARG A 49 25.02 6.98 -28.17
CA ARG A 49 24.04 7.66 -27.32
C ARG A 49 22.84 8.18 -28.13
N LEU A 50 23.08 8.80 -29.28
CA LEU A 50 22.02 9.24 -30.20
C LEU A 50 21.18 8.06 -30.72
N GLU A 51 21.76 6.87 -30.88
CA GLU A 51 20.99 5.67 -31.22
C GLU A 51 20.01 5.28 -30.12
N VAL A 52 20.47 5.28 -28.86
CA VAL A 52 19.62 4.99 -27.70
C VAL A 52 18.50 6.01 -27.62
N GLU A 53 18.80 7.31 -27.75
CA GLU A 53 17.79 8.37 -27.80
C GLU A 53 16.79 8.17 -28.95
N SER A 54 17.28 7.80 -30.14
CA SER A 54 16.42 7.53 -31.30
C SER A 54 15.49 6.34 -31.06
N ALA A 55 15.99 5.25 -30.47
CA ALA A 55 15.16 4.10 -30.11
C ALA A 55 14.13 4.47 -29.04
N MET A 56 14.51 5.26 -28.04
CA MET A 56 13.58 5.75 -27.02
C MET A 56 12.50 6.62 -27.65
N ASN A 57 12.85 7.58 -28.49
CA ASN A 57 11.86 8.41 -29.20
C ASN A 57 10.89 7.55 -30.02
N ILE A 58 11.38 6.55 -30.76
CA ILE A 58 10.50 5.65 -31.53
C ILE A 58 9.54 4.87 -30.62
N ILE A 59 9.98 4.46 -29.42
CA ILE A 59 9.13 3.77 -28.44
C ILE A 59 8.09 4.73 -27.87
N PHE A 60 8.50 5.92 -27.44
CA PHE A 60 7.62 6.92 -26.83
C PHE A 60 6.70 7.63 -27.84
N ASP A 61 7.00 7.55 -29.14
CA ASP A 61 6.09 7.97 -30.22
C ASP A 61 4.81 7.10 -30.27
N GLN A 62 4.89 5.82 -29.86
CA GLN A 62 3.77 4.88 -29.93
C GLN A 62 2.69 5.23 -28.90
N GLU A 63 1.43 5.29 -29.33
CA GLU A 63 0.29 5.50 -28.41
C GLU A 63 0.20 4.39 -27.36
N THR A 64 0.56 3.17 -27.74
CA THR A 64 0.55 2.00 -26.87
C THR A 64 1.49 2.16 -25.68
N THR A 65 2.59 2.91 -25.82
CA THR A 65 3.51 3.20 -24.72
C THR A 65 2.84 4.05 -23.66
N ALA A 66 2.19 5.15 -24.06
CA ALA A 66 1.45 6.01 -23.14
C ALA A 66 0.29 5.25 -22.47
N ARG A 67 -0.50 4.48 -23.24
CA ARG A 67 -1.57 3.65 -22.68
C ARG A 67 -1.01 2.61 -21.70
N ALA A 68 0.12 1.98 -21.99
CA ALA A 68 0.74 1.01 -21.08
C ALA A 68 1.23 1.64 -19.77
N ILE A 69 1.73 2.88 -19.80
CA ILE A 69 2.10 3.62 -18.58
C ILE A 69 0.83 3.98 -17.79
N VAL A 70 -0.17 4.58 -18.43
CA VAL A 70 -1.41 4.98 -17.77
C VAL A 70 -2.17 3.81 -17.18
N ARG A 71 -2.24 2.66 -17.86
CA ARG A 71 -2.81 1.43 -17.28
C ARG A 71 -2.09 1.01 -16.01
N ARG A 72 -0.75 1.13 -15.94
CA ARG A 72 0.00 0.80 -14.71
C ARG A 72 -0.31 1.78 -13.59
N LEU A 73 -0.41 3.07 -13.88
CA LEU A 73 -0.83 4.09 -12.91
C LEU A 73 -2.26 3.80 -12.42
N TYR A 74 -3.17 3.49 -13.34
CA TYR A 74 -4.55 3.14 -13.01
C TYR A 74 -4.61 1.91 -12.08
N ARG A 75 -3.88 0.83 -12.38
CA ARG A 75 -3.82 -0.36 -11.52
C ARG A 75 -3.18 -0.11 -10.16
N TRP A 76 -2.33 0.91 -10.06
CA TRP A 76 -1.71 1.28 -8.79
C TRP A 76 -2.68 2.07 -7.91
N PHE A 77 -3.44 3.01 -8.48
CA PHE A 77 -4.25 3.95 -7.71
C PHE A 77 -5.74 3.61 -7.66
N VAL A 78 -6.26 2.80 -8.57
CA VAL A 78 -7.70 2.67 -8.80
C VAL A 78 -8.17 1.22 -8.74
N ASP A 79 -7.92 0.43 -9.78
CA ASP A 79 -8.36 -0.97 -9.86
C ASP A 79 -7.50 -1.74 -10.87
N TYR A 80 -7.28 -3.03 -10.62
CA TYR A 80 -6.58 -3.93 -11.53
C TYR A 80 -7.41 -4.28 -12.78
N VAL A 81 -8.75 -4.26 -12.65
CA VAL A 81 -9.69 -4.53 -13.73
C VAL A 81 -9.85 -3.27 -14.59
N ILE A 82 -9.55 -3.41 -15.88
CA ILE A 82 -9.71 -2.34 -16.87
C ILE A 82 -10.71 -2.85 -17.92
N THR A 83 -11.96 -2.41 -17.79
CA THR A 83 -13.03 -2.72 -18.75
C THR A 83 -12.84 -1.93 -20.04
N ASP A 84 -13.51 -2.32 -21.13
CA ASP A 84 -13.51 -1.56 -22.39
C ASP A 84 -14.03 -0.12 -22.20
N GLU A 85 -15.00 0.05 -21.29
CA GLU A 85 -15.48 1.37 -20.88
C GLU A 85 -14.36 2.17 -20.19
N THR A 86 -13.72 1.61 -19.16
CA THR A 86 -12.60 2.27 -18.45
C THR A 86 -11.45 2.60 -19.40
N GLU A 87 -11.13 1.70 -20.33
CA GLU A 87 -10.11 1.91 -21.34
C GLU A 87 -10.44 3.12 -22.23
N SER A 88 -11.68 3.22 -22.69
CA SER A 88 -12.11 4.27 -23.61
C SER A 88 -12.35 5.62 -22.94
N THR A 89 -12.88 5.65 -21.72
CA THR A 89 -13.29 6.88 -21.02
C THR A 89 -12.24 7.42 -20.07
N VAL A 90 -11.31 6.59 -19.60
CA VAL A 90 -10.27 7.01 -18.62
C VAL A 90 -8.86 6.81 -19.18
N ILE A 91 -8.50 5.59 -19.60
CA ILE A 91 -7.11 5.27 -19.98
C ILE A 91 -6.67 6.02 -21.24
N ILE A 92 -7.48 6.00 -22.30
CA ILE A 92 -7.14 6.64 -23.58
C ILE A 92 -7.01 8.17 -23.42
N PRO A 93 -7.96 8.89 -22.79
CA PRO A 93 -7.81 10.33 -22.54
C PRO A 93 -6.58 10.67 -21.71
N LEU A 94 -6.33 9.96 -20.60
CA LEU A 94 -5.14 10.20 -19.78
C LEU A 94 -3.83 9.89 -20.51
N ALA A 95 -3.82 8.89 -21.40
CA ALA A 95 -2.67 8.59 -22.23
C ALA A 95 -2.41 9.67 -23.28
N GLN A 96 -3.47 10.31 -23.79
CA GLN A 96 -3.35 11.49 -24.64
C GLN A 96 -2.76 12.66 -23.83
N THR A 97 -3.29 12.95 -22.63
CA THR A 97 -2.72 13.97 -21.72
C THR A 97 -1.23 13.69 -21.47
N LEU A 98 -0.85 12.45 -21.19
CA LEU A 98 0.55 12.06 -20.95
C LEU A 98 1.45 12.44 -22.14
N ARG A 99 1.02 12.17 -23.37
CA ARG A 99 1.80 12.48 -24.59
C ARG A 99 1.87 13.98 -24.86
N GLU A 100 0.74 14.68 -24.76
CA GLU A 100 0.66 16.13 -24.94
C GLU A 100 1.46 16.93 -23.89
N ARG A 101 1.76 16.28 -22.76
CA ARG A 101 2.60 16.82 -21.69
C ARG A 101 3.99 16.19 -21.68
N ASN A 102 4.50 15.71 -22.80
CA ASN A 102 5.87 15.19 -22.95
C ASN A 102 6.24 14.13 -21.90
N TYR A 103 5.30 13.24 -21.59
CA TYR A 103 5.45 12.18 -20.58
C TYR A 103 5.71 12.66 -19.14
N HIS A 104 5.43 13.93 -18.83
CA HIS A 104 5.30 14.36 -17.44
C HIS A 104 4.10 13.66 -16.79
N VAL A 105 4.36 12.92 -15.71
CA VAL A 105 3.35 12.08 -15.04
C VAL A 105 2.43 12.91 -14.13
N GLU A 106 2.92 14.04 -13.61
CA GLU A 106 2.16 14.87 -12.66
C GLU A 106 0.77 15.29 -13.18
N PRO A 107 0.61 15.83 -14.41
CA PRO A 107 -0.71 16.22 -14.92
C PRO A 107 -1.69 15.05 -14.99
N VAL A 108 -1.21 13.86 -15.36
CA VAL A 108 -2.01 12.64 -15.47
C VAL A 108 -2.51 12.19 -14.10
N LEU A 109 -1.63 12.19 -13.10
CA LEU A 109 -2.02 11.85 -11.73
C LEU A 109 -3.00 12.87 -11.16
N ARG A 110 -2.78 14.16 -11.42
CA ARG A 110 -3.70 15.22 -10.98
C ARG A 110 -5.08 15.03 -11.59
N GLU A 111 -5.16 14.79 -12.90
CA GLU A 111 -6.41 14.54 -13.61
C GLU A 111 -7.12 13.29 -13.06
N LEU A 112 -6.40 12.17 -12.93
CA LEU A 112 -6.96 10.93 -12.39
C LEU A 112 -7.47 11.08 -10.95
N LEU A 113 -6.63 11.54 -10.03
CA LEU A 113 -6.92 11.59 -8.59
C LEU A 113 -7.94 12.67 -8.20
N THR A 114 -8.30 13.57 -9.12
CA THR A 114 -9.37 14.57 -8.94
C THR A 114 -10.62 14.27 -9.76
N SER A 115 -10.62 13.18 -10.55
CA SER A 115 -11.74 12.82 -11.41
C SER A 115 -12.92 12.26 -10.61
N GLN A 116 -14.14 12.43 -11.13
CA GLN A 116 -15.32 11.78 -10.55
C GLN A 116 -15.18 10.25 -10.53
N HIS A 117 -14.55 9.67 -11.56
CA HIS A 117 -14.29 8.23 -11.65
C HIS A 117 -13.51 7.73 -10.44
N PHE A 118 -12.48 8.45 -9.99
CA PHE A 118 -11.67 8.05 -8.83
C PHE A 118 -12.46 7.97 -7.51
N PHE A 119 -13.51 8.78 -7.36
CA PHE A 119 -14.33 8.83 -6.14
C PHE A 119 -15.61 8.00 -6.22
N ASP A 120 -15.79 7.22 -7.28
CA ASP A 120 -16.95 6.34 -7.46
C ASP A 120 -17.04 5.32 -6.32
N GLU A 121 -18.23 5.17 -5.73
CA GLU A 121 -18.46 4.31 -4.57
C GLU A 121 -18.13 2.84 -4.88
N ARG A 122 -18.32 2.40 -6.14
CA ARG A 122 -17.99 1.03 -6.57
C ARG A 122 -16.50 0.69 -6.51
N LEU A 123 -15.63 1.70 -6.41
CA LEU A 123 -14.18 1.53 -6.34
C LEU A 123 -13.66 1.52 -4.90
N ARG A 124 -14.52 1.79 -3.91
CA ARG A 124 -14.12 1.74 -2.49
C ARG A 124 -14.03 0.28 -2.03
N GLY A 125 -12.93 -0.08 -1.38
CA GLY A 125 -12.73 -1.45 -0.88
C GLY A 125 -12.57 -2.49 -1.99
N CYS A 126 -12.31 -2.09 -3.24
CA CYS A 126 -12.18 -3.01 -4.36
C CYS A 126 -10.80 -3.68 -4.45
N MET A 127 -9.81 -3.11 -3.77
CA MET A 127 -8.45 -3.64 -3.74
C MET A 127 -8.08 -4.17 -2.35
N ILE A 128 -7.29 -5.24 -2.32
CA ILE A 128 -6.67 -5.71 -1.07
C ILE A 128 -5.51 -4.78 -0.72
N THR A 129 -5.49 -4.26 0.51
CA THR A 129 -4.44 -3.36 0.99
C THR A 129 -3.07 -4.00 0.83
N THR A 130 -2.07 -3.20 0.46
CA THR A 130 -0.70 -3.70 0.42
C THR A 130 -0.24 -4.04 1.84
N PRO A 131 0.71 -4.98 2.03
CA PRO A 131 1.29 -5.19 3.36
C PRO A 131 1.91 -3.92 3.95
N PHE A 132 2.36 -3.00 3.10
CA PHE A 132 2.88 -1.71 3.50
C PHE A 132 1.79 -0.82 4.12
N ASP A 133 0.66 -0.66 3.43
CA ASP A 133 -0.47 0.15 3.93
C ASP A 133 -1.12 -0.49 5.16
N HIS A 134 -1.21 -1.81 5.22
CA HIS A 134 -1.72 -2.55 6.39
C HIS A 134 -0.86 -2.28 7.64
N VAL A 135 0.45 -2.47 7.52
CA VAL A 135 1.38 -2.34 8.66
C VAL A 135 1.55 -0.87 9.06
N LEU A 136 1.90 0.00 8.12
CA LEU A 136 2.17 1.41 8.43
C LEU A 136 0.90 2.23 8.64
N GLY A 137 -0.22 1.83 8.06
CA GLY A 137 -1.53 2.43 8.32
C GLY A 137 -1.91 2.33 9.80
N LEU A 138 -1.85 1.11 10.36
CA LEU A 138 -2.14 0.88 11.78
C LEU A 138 -1.15 1.63 12.70
N VAL A 139 0.15 1.56 12.38
CA VAL A 139 1.19 2.28 13.14
C VAL A 139 0.99 3.79 13.09
N ARG A 140 0.65 4.35 11.93
CA ARG A 140 0.41 5.79 11.75
C ARG A 140 -0.85 6.25 12.47
N LEU A 141 -1.90 5.43 12.47
CA LEU A 141 -3.18 5.74 13.10
C LEU A 141 -3.05 5.81 14.63
N PHE A 142 -2.39 4.83 15.25
CA PHE A 142 -2.30 4.74 16.71
C PHE A 142 -1.02 5.29 17.33
N ARG A 143 0.05 5.45 16.53
CA ARG A 143 1.36 5.98 16.96
C ARG A 143 1.86 5.37 18.30
N PRO A 144 2.00 4.04 18.38
CA PRO A 144 2.46 3.38 19.61
C PRO A 144 3.78 3.98 20.08
N ALA A 145 3.77 4.59 21.27
CA ALA A 145 4.86 5.42 21.78
C ALA A 145 6.20 4.66 21.86
N ASP A 146 6.13 3.39 22.25
CA ASP A 146 7.31 2.55 22.45
C ASP A 146 7.84 1.91 21.16
N LEU A 147 7.13 2.08 20.03
CA LEU A 147 7.55 1.48 18.76
C LEU A 147 8.71 2.22 18.11
N PHE A 148 8.83 3.53 18.33
CA PHE A 148 9.94 4.35 17.83
C PHE A 148 10.65 5.07 18.99
N PRO A 149 11.48 4.38 19.76
CA PRO A 149 12.19 5.00 20.87
C PRO A 149 13.12 6.11 20.36
N PRO A 150 13.30 7.21 21.11
CA PRO A 150 14.03 8.41 20.65
C PRO A 150 15.52 8.20 20.41
N ASP A 151 16.10 7.08 20.86
CA ASP A 151 17.48 6.73 20.53
C ASP A 151 17.61 6.14 19.12
N SER A 152 18.60 6.64 18.38
CA SER A 152 18.85 6.29 16.98
C SER A 152 18.99 4.79 16.75
N ARG A 153 19.67 4.04 17.63
CA ARG A 153 19.87 2.58 17.47
C ARG A 153 18.54 1.82 17.52
N HIS A 154 17.68 2.18 18.48
CA HIS A 154 16.39 1.53 18.68
C HIS A 154 15.40 1.87 17.56
N THR A 155 15.46 3.09 17.02
CA THR A 155 14.69 3.47 15.83
C THR A 155 15.04 2.60 14.61
N HIS A 156 16.31 2.23 14.41
CA HIS A 156 16.70 1.31 13.33
C HIS A 156 16.11 -0.09 13.51
N TRP A 157 16.01 -0.59 14.75
CA TRP A 157 15.36 -1.87 15.03
C TRP A 157 13.87 -1.85 14.68
N ALA A 158 13.18 -0.73 14.94
CA ALA A 158 11.79 -0.55 14.53
C ALA A 158 11.63 -0.67 13.02
N TYR A 159 12.43 0.08 12.25
CA TYR A 159 12.41 0.03 10.79
C TYR A 159 12.73 -1.36 10.25
N ARG A 160 13.76 -2.03 10.79
CA ARG A 160 14.14 -3.39 10.39
C ARG A 160 13.04 -4.41 10.69
N THR A 161 12.47 -4.34 11.88
CA THR A 161 11.42 -5.29 12.32
C THR A 161 10.14 -5.09 11.49
N LEU A 162 9.71 -3.84 11.28
CA LEU A 162 8.54 -3.54 10.43
C LEU A 162 8.78 -3.96 8.97
N ARG A 163 9.97 -3.69 8.40
CA ARG A 163 10.35 -4.17 7.06
C ARG A 163 10.24 -5.69 6.97
N ARG A 164 10.78 -6.42 7.95
CA ARG A 164 10.70 -7.89 7.97
C ARG A 164 9.26 -8.38 8.09
N SER A 165 8.43 -7.76 8.92
CA SER A 165 7.00 -8.09 9.02
C SER A 165 6.30 -7.94 7.66
N MET A 166 6.51 -6.81 6.96
CA MET A 166 5.98 -6.61 5.61
C MET A 166 6.54 -7.64 4.60
N ALA A 167 7.84 -7.97 4.69
CA ALA A 167 8.46 -8.97 3.83
C ALA A 167 7.83 -10.36 4.01
N THR A 168 7.51 -10.76 5.25
CA THR A 168 6.83 -12.04 5.51
C THR A 168 5.39 -12.09 4.97
N MET A 169 4.80 -10.93 4.68
CA MET A 169 3.48 -10.77 4.05
C MET A 169 3.57 -10.56 2.53
N GLY A 170 4.77 -10.61 1.94
CA GLY A 170 4.99 -10.53 0.49
C GLY A 170 5.50 -9.19 -0.03
N PHE A 171 5.73 -8.19 0.82
CA PHE A 171 6.24 -6.87 0.42
C PHE A 171 7.55 -6.55 1.13
N ASP A 172 8.69 -6.86 0.50
CA ASP A 172 10.00 -6.50 1.04
C ASP A 172 10.44 -5.11 0.51
N VAL A 173 10.33 -4.10 1.37
CA VAL A 173 10.61 -2.70 1.01
C VAL A 173 12.06 -2.56 0.55
N PHE A 174 12.27 -1.84 -0.56
CA PHE A 174 13.56 -1.65 -1.24
C PHE A 174 14.25 -2.93 -1.74
N ASN A 175 13.54 -4.06 -1.79
CA ASN A 175 14.07 -5.32 -2.28
C ASN A 175 13.06 -6.03 -3.20
N PRO A 176 12.76 -5.45 -4.38
CA PRO A 176 11.88 -6.11 -5.34
C PRO A 176 12.46 -7.47 -5.77
N PRO A 177 11.63 -8.49 -6.00
CA PRO A 177 12.11 -9.86 -6.25
C PRO A 177 12.87 -10.01 -7.57
N ASN A 178 12.60 -9.16 -8.56
CA ASN A 178 13.30 -9.12 -9.85
C ASN A 178 13.08 -7.76 -10.54
N VAL A 179 13.63 -7.61 -11.74
CA VAL A 179 13.56 -6.39 -12.56
C VAL A 179 12.13 -5.98 -12.96
N ALA A 180 11.16 -6.90 -12.94
CA ALA A 180 9.74 -6.61 -13.19
C ALA A 180 9.01 -6.06 -11.96
N GLY A 181 9.65 -6.07 -10.78
CA GLY A 181 9.11 -5.53 -9.55
C GLY A 181 8.20 -6.52 -8.81
N LEU A 182 7.23 -5.99 -8.07
CA LEU A 182 6.31 -6.78 -7.24
C LEU A 182 5.21 -7.41 -8.10
N GLN A 183 5.05 -8.74 -7.98
CA GLN A 183 4.10 -9.53 -8.78
C GLN A 183 2.67 -9.01 -8.70
N ALA A 184 2.24 -8.54 -7.54
CA ALA A 184 0.89 -8.03 -7.33
C ALA A 184 0.48 -6.84 -8.23
N TYR A 185 1.43 -6.13 -8.86
CA TYR A 185 1.12 -5.01 -9.76
C TYR A 185 1.14 -5.35 -11.25
N HIS A 186 1.60 -6.54 -11.63
CA HIS A 186 1.79 -6.88 -13.05
C HIS A 186 1.43 -8.32 -13.42
N GLN A 187 1.37 -9.23 -12.45
CA GLN A 187 1.11 -10.64 -12.70
C GLN A 187 -0.40 -10.91 -12.76
N ALA A 188 -0.92 -10.99 -13.98
CA ALA A 188 -2.26 -11.48 -14.24
C ALA A 188 -2.36 -13.00 -13.94
N PRO A 189 -3.55 -13.51 -13.56
CA PRO A 189 -4.80 -12.75 -13.33
C PRO A 189 -4.94 -12.20 -11.90
N ALA A 190 -4.02 -12.53 -10.99
CA ALA A 190 -4.24 -12.35 -9.55
C ALA A 190 -3.98 -10.93 -9.02
N PHE A 191 -2.97 -10.21 -9.54
CA PHE A 191 -2.63 -8.86 -9.10
C PHE A 191 -2.61 -8.69 -7.56
N HIS A 192 -3.33 -7.70 -7.00
CA HIS A 192 -3.36 -7.43 -5.56
C HIS A 192 -3.87 -8.62 -4.73
N GLN A 193 -4.58 -9.57 -5.32
CA GLN A 193 -5.02 -10.78 -4.62
C GLN A 193 -3.85 -11.65 -4.15
N MET A 194 -2.66 -11.48 -4.77
CA MET A 194 -1.44 -12.15 -4.32
C MET A 194 -0.98 -11.73 -2.92
N TRP A 195 -1.46 -10.60 -2.39
CA TRP A 195 -1.13 -10.16 -1.03
C TRP A 195 -1.72 -11.06 0.05
N VAL A 196 -2.80 -11.79 -0.26
CA VAL A 196 -3.53 -12.61 0.71
C VAL A 196 -3.58 -14.06 0.23
N ASN A 197 -3.03 -14.94 1.05
CA ASN A 197 -3.16 -16.39 0.94
C ASN A 197 -3.28 -17.01 2.33
N SER A 198 -3.33 -18.34 2.42
CA SER A 198 -3.50 -19.06 3.70
C SER A 198 -2.40 -18.75 4.74
N ASP A 199 -1.20 -18.35 4.30
CA ASP A 199 -0.08 -17.98 5.16
C ASP A 199 -0.05 -16.48 5.47
N THR A 200 -0.14 -15.62 4.44
CA THR A 200 -0.01 -14.16 4.64
C THR A 200 -1.20 -13.55 5.39
N LEU A 201 -2.40 -14.12 5.28
CA LEU A 201 -3.57 -13.67 6.06
C LEU A 201 -3.34 -13.81 7.56
N GLN A 202 -2.83 -14.98 7.98
CA GLN A 202 -2.56 -15.26 9.40
C GLN A 202 -1.51 -14.28 9.95
N LYS A 203 -0.49 -13.95 9.15
CA LYS A 203 0.55 -12.98 9.53
C LYS A 203 0.01 -11.57 9.67
N ARG A 204 -0.90 -11.15 8.77
CA ARG A 204 -1.57 -9.83 8.84
C ARG A 204 -2.38 -9.69 10.11
N VAL A 205 -3.21 -10.69 10.42
CA VAL A 205 -4.01 -10.74 11.65
C VAL A 205 -3.11 -10.79 12.88
N LYS A 206 -2.05 -11.61 12.85
CA LYS A 206 -1.07 -11.68 13.93
C LYS A 206 -0.41 -10.33 14.20
N PHE A 207 0.03 -9.61 13.16
CA PHE A 207 0.64 -8.29 13.33
C PHE A 207 -0.31 -7.31 14.04
N SER A 208 -1.57 -7.24 13.60
CA SER A 208 -2.58 -6.40 14.24
C SER A 208 -2.79 -6.81 15.70
N ASN A 209 -2.93 -8.11 15.98
CA ASN A 209 -3.13 -8.63 17.34
C ASN A 209 -1.93 -8.38 18.27
N ASP A 210 -0.71 -8.55 17.77
CA ASP A 210 0.52 -8.29 18.52
C ASP A 210 0.58 -6.81 18.91
N LEU A 211 0.30 -5.89 17.98
CA LEU A 211 0.33 -4.45 18.27
C LEU A 211 -0.86 -4.00 19.13
N ILE A 212 -2.04 -4.63 18.98
CA ILE A 212 -3.25 -4.30 19.74
C ILE A 212 -3.23 -4.86 21.16
N SER A 213 -2.60 -6.00 21.43
CA SER A 213 -2.80 -6.71 22.70
C SER A 213 -1.58 -7.47 23.14
N ASP A 214 -1.10 -8.39 22.30
CA ASP A 214 -0.22 -9.46 22.77
C ASP A 214 1.20 -8.91 23.05
N GLY A 215 1.54 -7.80 22.40
CA GLY A 215 2.80 -7.08 22.53
C GLY A 215 3.69 -7.32 21.31
N TYR A 216 3.89 -6.30 20.49
CA TYR A 216 4.75 -6.38 19.32
C TYR A 216 6.21 -6.18 19.72
N MET A 217 7.00 -7.25 19.59
CA MET A 217 8.41 -7.26 20.00
C MET A 217 9.32 -6.79 18.86
N LEU A 218 10.16 -5.80 19.14
CA LEU A 218 11.28 -5.45 18.26
C LEU A 218 12.45 -6.41 18.53
N ASP A 219 13.25 -6.69 17.49
CA ASP A 219 14.33 -7.70 17.54
C ASP A 219 15.19 -7.73 18.82
N GLU A 220 15.59 -6.55 19.29
CA GLU A 220 16.54 -6.38 20.40
C GLU A 220 15.91 -5.55 21.54
N ALA A 221 14.59 -5.34 21.51
CA ALA A 221 13.88 -4.67 22.61
C ALA A 221 13.57 -5.65 23.74
N TYR A 222 13.63 -5.14 24.97
CA TYR A 222 13.26 -5.90 26.17
C TYR A 222 11.77 -5.76 26.51
N GLU A 223 11.13 -4.69 26.04
CA GLU A 223 9.72 -4.40 26.28
C GLU A 223 8.93 -4.38 24.98
N PRO A 224 7.75 -5.04 24.94
CA PRO A 224 6.92 -5.07 23.76
C PRO A 224 6.13 -3.77 23.57
N SER A 225 6.01 -3.32 22.33
CA SER A 225 5.19 -2.17 21.98
C SER A 225 3.72 -2.56 21.85
N ARG A 226 2.82 -1.71 22.35
CA ARG A 226 1.36 -1.84 22.17
C ARG A 226 0.77 -0.50 21.76
N ILE A 227 -0.35 -0.53 21.05
CA ILE A 227 -1.17 0.68 20.88
C ILE A 227 -1.81 1.05 22.22
N ASP A 228 -1.98 2.36 22.42
CA ASP A 228 -2.92 2.87 23.41
C ASP A 228 -4.33 2.80 22.84
N VAL A 229 -5.12 1.83 23.30
CA VAL A 229 -6.50 1.65 22.82
C VAL A 229 -7.42 2.79 23.26
N PHE A 230 -7.03 3.62 24.23
CA PHE A 230 -7.80 4.81 24.58
C PHE A 230 -7.66 5.92 23.54
N ALA A 231 -6.73 5.82 22.57
CA ALA A 231 -6.69 6.77 21.45
C ALA A 231 -8.02 6.83 20.67
N VAL A 232 -8.80 5.73 20.68
CA VAL A 232 -10.12 5.66 20.04
C VAL A 232 -11.13 6.60 20.66
N THR A 233 -10.94 7.06 21.92
CA THR A 233 -11.91 7.95 22.58
C THR A 233 -12.08 9.28 21.85
N SER A 234 -11.09 9.70 21.07
CA SER A 234 -11.16 10.89 20.23
C SER A 234 -12.11 10.76 19.04
N TRP A 235 -12.56 9.53 18.73
CA TRP A 235 -13.47 9.23 17.63
C TRP A 235 -14.92 9.10 18.09
N LEU A 236 -15.14 8.93 19.40
CA LEU A 236 -16.43 8.52 19.95
C LEU A 236 -17.37 9.72 20.13
N THR A 237 -18.58 9.58 19.59
CA THR A 237 -19.67 10.55 19.71
C THR A 237 -20.48 10.32 21.00
N GLU A 238 -20.82 9.06 21.30
CA GLU A 238 -21.53 8.65 22.51
C GLU A 238 -20.79 7.53 23.26
N PRO A 239 -19.73 7.84 24.04
CA PRO A 239 -18.86 6.81 24.62
C PRO A 239 -19.54 5.88 25.63
N ARG A 240 -20.66 6.30 26.22
CA ARG A 240 -21.47 5.49 27.15
C ARG A 240 -22.34 4.45 26.46
N ASN A 241 -22.57 4.61 25.15
CA ASN A 241 -23.42 3.73 24.36
C ASN A 241 -22.51 2.76 23.58
N PRO A 242 -22.47 1.46 23.92
CA PRO A 242 -21.53 0.53 23.29
C PRO A 242 -21.81 0.33 21.79
N HIS A 243 -23.06 0.45 21.35
CA HIS A 243 -23.40 0.38 19.92
C HIS A 243 -22.78 1.56 19.15
N ALA A 244 -22.96 2.78 19.66
CA ALA A 244 -22.36 3.97 19.08
C ALA A 244 -20.82 3.89 19.06
N VAL A 245 -20.20 3.35 20.12
CA VAL A 245 -18.75 3.12 20.14
C VAL A 245 -18.30 2.22 18.99
N VAL A 246 -19.02 1.12 18.73
CA VAL A 246 -18.70 0.22 17.61
C VAL A 246 -18.86 0.93 16.27
N VAL A 247 -19.97 1.65 16.07
CA VAL A 247 -20.23 2.40 14.83
C VAL A 247 -19.11 3.40 14.55
N ASP A 248 -18.72 4.20 15.54
CA ASP A 248 -17.67 5.21 15.40
C ASP A 248 -16.30 4.59 15.12
N VAL A 249 -15.94 3.51 15.83
CA VAL A 249 -14.66 2.81 15.63
C VAL A 249 -14.60 2.14 14.25
N VAL A 250 -15.67 1.49 13.81
CA VAL A 250 -15.76 0.86 12.49
C VAL A 250 -15.64 1.90 11.38
N ALA A 251 -16.33 3.04 11.50
CA ALA A 251 -16.26 4.12 10.51
C ALA A 251 -14.85 4.72 10.35
N GLN A 252 -13.99 4.63 11.37
CA GLN A 252 -12.59 5.07 11.28
C GLN A 252 -11.65 4.00 10.71
N LEU A 253 -11.97 2.72 10.90
CA LEU A 253 -11.07 1.60 10.58
C LEU A 253 -11.39 0.91 9.26
N LEU A 254 -12.65 0.90 8.84
CA LEU A 254 -13.12 0.15 7.68
C LEU A 254 -13.54 1.09 6.55
N THR A 255 -13.21 0.72 5.32
CA THR A 255 -13.68 1.42 4.12
C THR A 255 -15.09 0.98 3.73
N ILE A 256 -15.48 -0.24 4.10
CA ILE A 256 -16.78 -0.85 3.78
C ILE A 256 -17.68 -0.77 5.02
N GLU A 257 -18.92 -0.32 4.81
CA GLU A 257 -19.94 -0.30 5.85
C GLU A 257 -20.36 -1.72 6.25
N LEU A 258 -20.53 -1.92 7.56
CA LEU A 258 -20.98 -3.20 8.11
C LEU A 258 -22.50 -3.24 8.20
N ASP A 259 -23.07 -4.44 8.10
CA ASP A 259 -24.49 -4.64 8.35
C ASP A 259 -24.82 -4.62 9.86
N GLU A 260 -26.11 -4.45 10.19
CA GLU A 260 -26.55 -4.35 11.59
C GLU A 260 -26.25 -5.62 12.41
N ALA A 261 -26.19 -6.80 11.77
CA ALA A 261 -25.88 -8.05 12.46
C ALA A 261 -24.40 -8.11 12.86
N GLN A 262 -23.50 -7.66 11.98
CA GLN A 262 -22.08 -7.50 12.25
C GLN A 262 -21.84 -6.46 13.37
N ILE A 263 -22.51 -5.30 13.30
CA ILE A 263 -22.44 -4.27 14.35
C ILE A 263 -22.93 -4.81 15.70
N THR A 264 -24.05 -5.54 15.70
CA THR A 264 -24.58 -6.18 16.92
C THR A 264 -23.59 -7.19 17.49
N ALA A 265 -22.96 -8.02 16.65
CA ALA A 265 -21.97 -9.00 17.08
C ALA A 265 -20.73 -8.35 17.70
N LEU A 266 -20.23 -7.25 17.11
CA LEU A 266 -19.12 -6.47 17.67
C LEU A 266 -19.51 -5.75 18.97
N THR A 267 -20.75 -5.25 19.08
CA THR A 267 -21.27 -4.57 20.27
C THR A 267 -21.32 -5.50 21.49
N ALA A 268 -21.55 -6.80 21.25
CA ALA A 268 -21.50 -7.82 22.29
C ALA A 268 -20.10 -7.97 22.93
N LEU A 269 -19.02 -7.55 22.25
CA LEU A 269 -17.66 -7.57 22.82
C LEU A 269 -17.47 -6.51 23.91
N LEU A 270 -18.23 -5.42 23.86
CA LEU A 270 -18.19 -4.36 24.88
C LEU A 270 -19.13 -4.67 26.06
N SER A 271 -20.18 -5.44 25.82
CA SER A 271 -21.20 -5.76 26.82
C SER A 271 -20.91 -7.13 27.44
N ALA A 272 -20.43 -7.18 28.68
CA ALA A 272 -20.36 -8.46 29.39
C ALA A 272 -21.78 -9.02 29.53
N ASP A 273 -21.99 -10.26 29.07
CA ASP A 273 -23.25 -11.00 29.17
C ASP A 273 -24.46 -10.36 28.45
N GLY A 274 -24.20 -9.47 27.47
CA GLY A 274 -25.25 -8.74 26.74
C GLY A 274 -25.87 -7.56 27.51
N ASN A 275 -25.34 -7.23 28.70
CA ASN A 275 -25.82 -6.10 29.49
C ASN A 275 -25.01 -4.81 29.18
N THR A 276 -25.62 -3.89 28.44
CA THR A 276 -25.03 -2.60 28.05
C THR A 276 -24.82 -1.64 29.23
N GLU A 277 -25.56 -1.80 30.34
CA GLU A 277 -25.40 -0.98 31.55
C GLU A 277 -24.05 -1.22 32.24
N THR A 278 -23.48 -2.40 32.07
CA THR A 278 -22.16 -2.70 32.63
C THR A 278 -21.06 -1.90 31.92
N TRP A 279 -21.19 -1.69 30.61
CA TRP A 279 -20.27 -0.83 29.86
C TRP A 279 -20.34 0.61 30.35
N SER A 280 -21.53 1.21 30.38
CA SER A 280 -21.69 2.62 30.76
C SER A 280 -21.22 2.89 32.19
N ARG A 281 -21.47 1.98 33.14
CA ARG A 281 -20.97 2.07 34.51
C ARG A 281 -19.45 1.98 34.60
N ASN A 282 -18.83 1.05 33.87
CA ASN A 282 -17.37 0.93 33.85
C ASN A 282 -16.74 2.17 33.20
N TRP A 283 -17.40 2.73 32.18
CA TRP A 283 -16.97 3.94 31.51
C TRP A 283 -16.98 5.13 32.48
N ASP A 284 -18.07 5.28 33.25
CA ASP A 284 -18.18 6.34 34.26
C ASP A 284 -17.17 6.18 35.40
N ALA A 285 -16.91 4.96 35.84
CA ALA A 285 -15.88 4.68 36.84
C ALA A 285 -14.47 5.03 36.32
N TRP A 286 -14.17 4.71 35.07
CA TRP A 286 -12.91 5.11 34.44
C TRP A 286 -12.79 6.63 34.26
N LEU A 287 -13.84 7.32 33.84
CA LEU A 287 -13.83 8.79 33.74
C LEU A 287 -13.56 9.46 35.08
N ALA A 288 -14.08 8.91 36.18
CA ALA A 288 -13.84 9.43 37.53
C ALA A 288 -12.38 9.22 37.98
N GLU A 289 -11.77 8.08 37.62
CA GLU A 289 -10.42 7.71 38.02
C GLU A 289 -9.61 7.11 36.84
N PRO A 290 -9.16 7.91 35.86
CA PRO A 290 -8.62 7.39 34.60
C PRO A 290 -7.24 6.72 34.73
N ASN A 291 -6.52 7.03 35.81
CA ASN A 291 -5.17 6.51 36.09
C ASN A 291 -5.19 5.32 37.08
N THR A 292 -6.36 4.90 37.55
CA THR A 292 -6.50 3.76 38.46
C THR A 292 -6.66 2.47 37.65
N GLU A 293 -5.80 1.48 37.89
CA GLU A 293 -5.79 0.22 37.12
C GLU A 293 -7.13 -0.53 37.21
N THR A 294 -7.80 -0.52 38.36
CA THR A 294 -9.07 -1.25 38.57
C THR A 294 -10.24 -0.69 37.76
N THR A 295 -10.22 0.61 37.44
CA THR A 295 -11.24 1.26 36.60
C THR A 295 -10.84 1.26 35.13
N ARG A 296 -9.54 1.34 34.83
CA ARG A 296 -8.97 1.31 33.48
C ARG A 296 -9.04 -0.07 32.82
N ALA A 297 -8.59 -1.12 33.50
CA ALA A 297 -8.43 -2.46 32.94
C ALA A 297 -9.74 -3.03 32.31
N PRO A 298 -10.94 -2.85 32.90
CA PRO A 298 -12.18 -3.34 32.31
C PRO A 298 -12.54 -2.68 30.98
N ILE A 299 -12.21 -1.40 30.78
CA ILE A 299 -12.44 -0.69 29.52
C ILE A 299 -11.38 -1.10 28.50
N GLU A 300 -10.12 -1.11 28.94
CA GLU A 300 -8.98 -1.48 28.10
C GLU A 300 -9.15 -2.88 27.48
N LEU A 301 -9.54 -3.87 28.29
CA LEU A 301 -9.79 -5.25 27.85
C LEU A 301 -10.80 -5.32 26.70
N ARG A 302 -11.90 -4.57 26.82
CA ARG A 302 -13.01 -4.58 25.86
C ARG A 302 -12.66 -3.83 24.58
N LEU A 303 -11.98 -2.70 24.69
CA LEU A 303 -11.48 -1.96 23.52
C LEU A 303 -10.43 -2.78 22.76
N ARG A 304 -9.52 -3.49 23.46
CA ARG A 304 -8.59 -4.44 22.82
C ARG A 304 -9.35 -5.55 22.10
N ALA A 305 -10.39 -6.13 22.73
CA ALA A 305 -11.21 -7.17 22.09
C ALA A 305 -11.92 -6.67 20.82
N LEU A 306 -12.51 -5.47 20.87
CA LEU A 306 -13.16 -4.83 19.72
C LEU A 306 -12.16 -4.60 18.59
N LEU A 307 -11.01 -3.98 18.87
CA LEU A 307 -10.00 -3.69 17.85
C LEU A 307 -9.41 -4.96 17.23
N LYS A 308 -9.17 -6.02 18.01
CA LYS A 308 -8.74 -7.32 17.48
C LYS A 308 -9.79 -7.92 16.56
N ALA A 309 -11.07 -7.85 16.94
CA ALA A 309 -12.16 -8.36 16.12
C ALA A 309 -12.24 -7.59 14.79
N VAL A 310 -12.32 -6.25 14.83
CA VAL A 310 -12.41 -5.39 13.63
C VAL A 310 -11.21 -5.58 12.71
N THR A 311 -9.99 -5.59 13.23
CA THR A 311 -8.77 -5.74 12.40
C THR A 311 -8.55 -7.16 11.85
N SER A 312 -9.36 -8.13 12.29
CA SER A 312 -9.38 -9.51 11.77
C SER A 312 -10.47 -9.73 10.72
N MET A 313 -11.34 -8.75 10.48
CA MET A 313 -12.41 -8.83 9.49
C MET A 313 -11.86 -8.71 8.06
N ALA A 314 -12.56 -9.29 7.09
CA ALA A 314 -12.16 -9.20 5.67
C ALA A 314 -12.21 -7.75 5.17
N GLU A 315 -13.18 -6.98 5.67
CA GLU A 315 -13.44 -5.57 5.39
C GLU A 315 -12.27 -4.67 5.81
N TYR A 316 -11.46 -5.07 6.81
CA TYR A 316 -10.26 -4.33 7.21
C TYR A 316 -9.09 -4.52 6.23
N HIS A 317 -9.13 -5.57 5.42
CA HIS A 317 -8.04 -5.94 4.53
C HIS A 317 -8.15 -5.33 3.14
N VAL A 318 -9.13 -4.45 2.90
CA VAL A 318 -9.38 -3.80 1.62
C VAL A 318 -9.36 -2.28 1.73
N CYS A 319 -9.06 -1.60 0.63
CA CYS A 319 -9.02 -0.14 0.51
C CYS A 319 -9.81 0.35 -0.70
#